data_AF-A0A932CTE8-F1
#
_entry.id   AF-A0A932CTE8-F1
#
_cell.length_a   1.000
_cell.length_b   1.000
_cell.length_c   1.000
_cell.angle_alpha   90.00
_cell.angle_beta   90.00
_cell.angle_gamma   90.00
#
_symmetry.space_group_name_H-M   'P 1'
#
loop_
_entity.id
_entity.type
_entity.pdbx_description
1 polymer ?
#
loop_
_entity_poly.entity_id
_entity_poly.type
_entity_poly.pdbx_seq_one_letter_code
_entity_poly.pdbx_strand_id
1 'polypeptide(L)'
;MTYVFDVNNAGGANGGAEAMYLWKELLKSAGWDVPASSDGTTYNSSGDQITLAGSGSGGMNNSQAWFRVRAPSGMSPRREFCCQRGSSGEAYWWIKYSAEDGFTTSGDADDMATAADEANLHGSSTAGDVLFTTAGTYKIHIGADNASPFGFYLFNAVNGSGASDMGFVFDPLATGSYASADQDPALVRVQGGGSVFMSTYLYQAAYAPNGWYKKDLAGETFTQFPAHIYQGGYGQAAPGSLGTNPHDSDDNHVPIAYARGSLLSTEVGWKGFGTVMRWLGTSRSSMDTLSTSGVRDHVVVDDVVLPWPNEVPSI
;
A
#
# COMPACT_ATOMS: atom_id res chain seq x y z
N MET A 1 12.15 11.23 -6.56
CA MET A 1 10.74 10.90 -6.27
C MET A 1 10.05 12.20 -5.99
N THR A 2 8.95 12.46 -6.67
CA THR A 2 8.13 13.65 -6.43
C THR A 2 6.75 13.13 -6.09
N TYR A 3 6.41 13.18 -4.81
CA TYR A 3 5.14 12.69 -4.34
C TYR A 3 4.04 13.71 -4.61
N VAL A 4 2.87 13.20 -5.01
CA VAL A 4 1.59 13.88 -4.83
C VAL A 4 0.95 13.32 -3.57
N PHE A 5 0.24 14.18 -2.84
CA PHE A 5 -0.33 13.86 -1.54
C PHE A 5 -1.78 14.27 -1.47
N ASP A 6 -2.57 13.47 -0.75
CA ASP A 6 -3.91 13.81 -0.32
C ASP A 6 -4.05 13.35 1.15
N VAL A 7 -3.85 14.30 2.07
CA VAL A 7 -3.69 14.03 3.50
C VAL A 7 -4.72 14.78 4.32
N ASN A 8 -4.94 14.32 5.56
CA ASN A 8 -5.85 14.95 6.53
C ASN A 8 -7.33 14.91 6.09
N ASN A 9 -7.64 14.03 5.15
CA ASN A 9 -9.00 13.81 4.67
C ASN A 9 -9.84 13.24 5.77
N ALA A 10 -11.05 13.77 5.94
CA ALA A 10 -12.02 13.12 6.82
C ALA A 10 -12.40 11.78 6.20
N GLY A 11 -12.30 10.68 6.95
CA GLY A 11 -13.01 9.45 6.62
C GLY A 11 -14.49 9.68 6.91
N GLY A 12 -15.17 10.42 6.04
CA GLY A 12 -16.52 10.94 6.22
C GLY A 12 -17.59 9.87 6.25
N ALA A 13 -18.83 10.25 5.94
CA ALA A 13 -20.00 9.38 6.08
C ALA A 13 -19.98 8.13 5.17
N ASN A 14 -19.10 8.07 4.16
CA ASN A 14 -18.98 6.93 3.24
C ASN A 14 -17.83 5.98 3.60
N GLY A 15 -17.10 6.24 4.70
CA GLY A 15 -16.07 5.34 5.24
C GLY A 15 -15.05 4.87 4.19
N GLY A 16 -14.89 3.55 4.07
CA GLY A 16 -13.90 2.95 3.17
C GLY A 16 -14.10 3.29 1.70
N ALA A 17 -15.35 3.55 1.27
CA ALA A 17 -15.63 3.95 -0.11
C ALA A 17 -15.03 5.32 -0.44
N GLU A 18 -15.03 6.23 0.53
CA GLU A 18 -14.38 7.54 0.39
C GLU A 18 -12.86 7.39 0.32
N ALA A 19 -12.27 6.57 1.18
CA ALA A 19 -10.82 6.32 1.16
C ALA A 19 -10.35 5.74 -0.17
N MET A 20 -11.04 4.73 -0.70
CA MET A 20 -10.68 4.08 -1.96
C MET A 20 -10.96 4.98 -3.17
N TYR A 21 -12.00 5.82 -3.12
CA TYR A 21 -12.25 6.84 -4.13
C TYR A 21 -11.12 7.89 -4.17
N LEU A 22 -10.74 8.46 -3.01
CA LEU A 22 -9.66 9.44 -2.92
C LEU A 22 -8.31 8.83 -3.35
N TRP A 23 -8.04 7.59 -2.96
CA TRP A 23 -6.83 6.87 -3.38
C TRP A 23 -6.77 6.71 -4.91
N LYS A 24 -7.87 6.28 -5.54
CA LYS A 24 -7.97 6.18 -7.00
C LYS A 24 -7.74 7.52 -7.69
N GLU A 25 -8.38 8.59 -7.22
CA GLU A 25 -8.23 9.93 -7.80
C GLU A 25 -6.81 10.49 -7.62
N LEU A 26 -6.17 10.27 -6.46
CA LEU A 26 -4.78 10.66 -6.25
C LEU A 26 -3.84 9.88 -7.19
N LEU A 27 -4.03 8.56 -7.34
CA LEU A 27 -3.22 7.77 -8.27
C LEU A 27 -3.36 8.25 -9.71
N LYS A 28 -4.57 8.62 -10.15
CA LYS A 28 -4.78 9.27 -11.46
C LYS A 28 -3.97 10.56 -11.59
N SER A 29 -3.95 11.39 -10.55
CA SER A 29 -3.14 12.62 -10.53
C SER A 29 -1.63 12.34 -10.55
N ALA A 30 -1.19 11.18 -10.04
CA ALA A 30 0.18 10.70 -10.10
C ALA A 30 0.54 10.04 -11.45
N GLY A 31 -0.41 9.97 -12.39
CA GLY A 31 -0.22 9.44 -13.74
C GLY A 31 -0.65 7.98 -13.94
N TRP A 32 -1.28 7.35 -12.94
CA TRP A 32 -1.88 6.02 -13.11
C TRP A 32 -3.16 6.11 -13.94
N ASP A 33 -3.50 5.02 -14.62
CA ASP A 33 -4.72 4.93 -15.42
C ASP A 33 -5.81 4.15 -14.68
N VAL A 34 -7.07 4.43 -14.99
CA VAL A 34 -8.22 3.57 -14.62
C VAL A 34 -8.80 2.96 -15.89
N PRO A 35 -8.37 1.74 -16.28
CA PRO A 35 -8.73 1.17 -17.59
C PRO A 35 -10.19 0.71 -17.66
N ALA A 36 -10.77 0.31 -16.53
CA ALA A 36 -12.20 0.05 -16.40
C ALA A 36 -12.64 0.23 -14.94
N SER A 37 -13.91 0.54 -14.75
CA SER A 37 -14.57 0.50 -13.45
C SER A 37 -16.03 0.13 -13.57
N SER A 38 -16.63 -0.29 -12.45
CA SER A 38 -18.06 -0.50 -12.26
C SER A 38 -18.53 0.26 -11.04
N ASP A 39 -19.67 0.96 -11.15
CA ASP A 39 -20.34 1.52 -9.99
C ASP A 39 -21.23 0.51 -9.25
N GLY A 40 -21.10 -0.79 -9.52
CA GLY A 40 -21.92 -1.86 -8.93
C GLY A 40 -23.27 -2.06 -9.64
N THR A 41 -23.59 -1.23 -10.64
CA THR A 41 -24.83 -1.33 -11.41
C THR A 41 -24.61 -1.24 -12.92
N THR A 42 -23.65 -0.40 -13.32
CA THR A 42 -23.25 -0.20 -14.71
C THR A 42 -21.77 -0.53 -14.79
N TYR A 43 -21.34 -1.13 -15.90
CA TYR A 43 -19.94 -1.45 -16.19
C TYR A 43 -19.41 -0.58 -17.34
N ASN A 44 -18.22 0.00 -17.16
CA ASN A 44 -17.50 0.74 -18.17
C ASN A 44 -16.21 0.01 -18.50
N SER A 45 -16.21 -0.68 -19.64
CA SER A 45 -15.08 -1.48 -20.12
C SER A 45 -13.89 -0.67 -20.63
N SER A 46 -14.05 0.64 -20.79
CA SER A 46 -13.02 1.53 -21.33
C SER A 46 -13.07 2.89 -20.64
N GLY A 47 -12.56 2.93 -19.42
CA GLY A 47 -12.40 4.15 -18.63
C GLY A 47 -13.06 4.07 -17.26
N ASP A 48 -13.21 5.23 -16.64
CA ASP A 48 -13.68 5.36 -15.28
C ASP A 48 -15.07 5.99 -15.24
N GLN A 49 -16.07 5.26 -14.73
CA GLN A 49 -17.41 5.82 -14.50
C GLN A 49 -17.67 6.16 -13.03
N ILE A 50 -16.78 5.78 -12.11
CA ILE A 50 -16.94 6.12 -10.71
C ILE A 50 -16.49 7.57 -10.52
N THR A 51 -17.44 8.49 -10.36
CA THR A 51 -17.20 9.94 -10.29
C THR A 51 -17.42 10.53 -8.91
N LEU A 52 -17.85 9.73 -7.93
CA LEU A 52 -18.07 10.20 -6.57
C LEU A 52 -17.90 9.08 -5.52
N ALA A 53 -17.56 9.47 -4.29
CA ALA A 53 -17.39 8.56 -3.16
C ALA A 53 -18.71 7.97 -2.63
N GLY A 54 -19.82 8.69 -2.76
CA GLY A 54 -21.15 8.28 -2.26
C GLY A 54 -21.81 7.15 -3.06
N SER A 55 -23.10 6.92 -2.81
CA SER A 55 -23.93 5.95 -3.54
C SER A 55 -24.70 6.60 -4.71
N GLY A 56 -25.29 5.78 -5.57
CA GLY A 56 -26.01 6.21 -6.77
C GLY A 56 -25.17 6.08 -8.04
N SER A 57 -25.62 6.66 -9.16
CA SER A 57 -24.89 6.59 -10.42
C SER A 57 -23.48 7.15 -10.29
N GLY A 58 -22.48 6.37 -10.71
CA GLY A 58 -21.06 6.71 -10.57
C GLY A 58 -20.53 6.65 -9.14
N GLY A 59 -21.24 5.98 -8.23
CA GLY A 59 -20.91 5.95 -6.80
C GLY A 59 -20.03 4.79 -6.36
N MET A 60 -18.92 5.09 -5.65
CA MET A 60 -18.05 4.08 -5.03
C MET A 60 -18.71 3.37 -3.83
N ASN A 61 -19.68 4.01 -3.16
CA ASN A 61 -20.38 3.40 -2.01
C ASN A 61 -21.55 2.49 -2.41
N ASN A 62 -21.68 2.14 -3.69
CA ASN A 62 -22.62 1.11 -4.12
C ASN A 62 -22.09 -0.29 -3.77
N SER A 63 -22.99 -1.26 -3.58
CA SER A 63 -22.60 -2.68 -3.41
C SER A 63 -21.80 -3.15 -4.62
N GLN A 64 -20.68 -3.85 -4.39
CA GLN A 64 -19.86 -4.46 -5.46
C GLN A 64 -19.26 -3.50 -6.48
N ALA A 65 -19.32 -2.19 -6.25
CA ALA A 65 -18.56 -1.22 -7.03
C ALA A 65 -17.06 -1.60 -7.03
N TRP A 66 -16.44 -1.53 -8.20
CA TRP A 66 -15.05 -1.93 -8.38
C TRP A 66 -14.33 -1.07 -9.40
N PHE A 67 -13.02 -1.00 -9.31
CA PHE A 67 -12.20 -0.31 -10.28
C PHE A 67 -10.83 -0.95 -10.40
N ARG A 68 -10.20 -0.71 -11.54
CA ARG A 68 -8.81 -1.09 -11.79
C ARG A 68 -7.94 0.15 -11.79
N VAL A 69 -6.78 0.08 -11.15
CA VAL A 69 -5.76 1.13 -11.25
C VAL A 69 -4.49 0.50 -11.80
N ARG A 70 -4.04 1.00 -12.94
CA ARG A 70 -2.92 0.45 -13.69
C ARG A 70 -1.77 1.43 -13.70
N ALA A 71 -0.57 0.90 -13.49
CA ALA A 71 0.65 1.67 -13.54
C ALA A 71 0.80 2.43 -14.86
N PRO A 72 1.45 3.62 -14.82
CA PRO A 72 1.68 4.43 -16.01
C PRO A 72 2.35 3.64 -17.13
N SER A 73 2.01 3.93 -18.39
CA SER A 73 2.51 3.20 -19.56
C SER A 73 4.05 3.15 -19.72
N GLY A 74 4.78 4.03 -19.05
CA GLY A 74 6.26 4.02 -19.01
C GLY A 74 6.87 3.08 -17.96
N MET A 75 6.06 2.39 -17.16
CA MET A 75 6.52 1.41 -16.17
C MET A 75 6.53 0.00 -16.75
N SER A 76 7.61 -0.74 -16.48
CA SER A 76 7.72 -2.17 -16.77
C SER A 76 8.14 -2.93 -15.49
N PRO A 77 7.44 -4.01 -15.11
CA PRO A 77 6.18 -4.49 -15.69
C PRO A 77 5.02 -3.53 -15.37
N ARG A 78 3.93 -3.61 -16.16
CA ARG A 78 2.78 -2.69 -16.03
C ARG A 78 1.76 -3.23 -15.03
N ARG A 79 2.11 -3.08 -13.76
CA ARG A 79 1.33 -3.55 -12.60
C ARG A 79 -0.09 -2.99 -12.57
N GLU A 80 -1.02 -3.78 -12.06
CA GLU A 80 -2.42 -3.39 -11.93
C GLU A 80 -3.00 -3.88 -10.60
N PHE A 81 -3.84 -3.05 -9.99
CA PHE A 81 -4.65 -3.41 -8.83
C PHE A 81 -6.11 -3.41 -9.24
N CYS A 82 -6.87 -4.39 -8.75
CA CYS A 82 -8.33 -4.42 -8.88
C CYS A 82 -8.94 -4.41 -7.48
N CYS A 83 -9.74 -3.39 -7.19
CA CYS A 83 -10.33 -3.16 -5.88
C CYS A 83 -11.85 -3.18 -6.00
N GLN A 84 -12.50 -3.97 -5.16
CA GLN A 84 -13.96 -4.07 -5.10
C GLN A 84 -14.45 -3.91 -3.67
N ARG A 85 -15.53 -3.15 -3.52
CA ARG A 85 -16.28 -3.05 -2.27
C ARG A 85 -17.14 -4.30 -2.09
N GLY A 86 -17.10 -4.91 -0.91
CA GLY A 86 -17.94 -6.06 -0.59
C GLY A 86 -19.43 -5.70 -0.52
N SER A 87 -20.29 -6.71 -0.64
CA SER A 87 -21.75 -6.56 -0.48
C SER A 87 -22.19 -6.42 0.98
N SER A 88 -21.33 -6.79 1.93
CA SER A 88 -21.60 -6.80 3.38
C SER A 88 -21.47 -5.43 4.07
N GLY A 89 -21.04 -4.39 3.36
CA GLY A 89 -20.93 -3.02 3.89
C GLY A 89 -19.66 -2.29 3.44
N GLU A 90 -19.59 -1.00 3.75
CA GLU A 90 -18.52 -0.07 3.31
C GLU A 90 -17.12 -0.38 3.86
N ALA A 91 -17.05 -1.19 4.91
CA ALA A 91 -15.80 -1.65 5.52
C ALA A 91 -15.16 -2.84 4.80
N TYR A 92 -15.91 -3.60 3.99
CA TYR A 92 -15.46 -4.85 3.38
C TYR A 92 -14.88 -4.60 2.00
N TRP A 93 -13.69 -5.12 1.73
CA TRP A 93 -12.97 -4.92 0.47
C TRP A 93 -12.31 -6.20 -0.01
N TRP A 94 -12.27 -6.37 -1.32
CA TRP A 94 -11.48 -7.38 -2.00
C TRP A 94 -10.48 -6.68 -2.91
N ILE A 95 -9.20 -6.98 -2.73
CA ILE A 95 -8.12 -6.36 -3.49
C ILE A 95 -7.25 -7.45 -4.12
N LYS A 96 -7.08 -7.37 -5.43
CA LYS A 96 -6.22 -8.24 -6.24
C LYS A 96 -5.08 -7.45 -6.86
N TYR A 97 -3.99 -8.15 -7.15
CA TYR A 97 -2.81 -7.62 -7.81
C TYR A 97 -2.45 -8.48 -9.03
N SER A 98 -2.02 -7.82 -10.10
CA SER A 98 -1.44 -8.43 -11.30
C SER A 98 -0.11 -7.74 -11.58
N ALA A 99 0.94 -8.53 -11.80
CA ALA A 99 2.27 -7.99 -12.04
C ALA A 99 2.40 -7.47 -13.49
N GLU A 100 1.81 -8.18 -14.46
CA GLU A 100 1.97 -7.89 -15.88
C GLU A 100 0.70 -8.08 -16.72
N ASP A 101 -0.05 -9.19 -16.57
CA ASP A 101 -1.11 -9.54 -17.54
C ASP A 101 -2.28 -8.55 -17.55
N GLY A 102 -2.56 -7.96 -16.38
CA GLY A 102 -3.67 -7.04 -16.15
C GLY A 102 -5.04 -7.71 -16.16
N PHE A 103 -6.01 -7.08 -15.50
CA PHE A 103 -7.35 -7.67 -15.32
C PHE A 103 -8.24 -7.40 -16.53
N THR A 104 -8.04 -8.14 -17.62
CA THR A 104 -8.70 -7.88 -18.92
C THR A 104 -9.83 -8.85 -19.26
N THR A 105 -10.05 -9.88 -18.45
CA THR A 105 -11.06 -10.92 -18.69
C THR A 105 -12.27 -10.77 -17.75
N SER A 106 -13.47 -11.11 -18.23
CA SER A 106 -14.69 -11.36 -17.42
C SER A 106 -15.25 -10.26 -16.50
N GLY A 107 -14.80 -9.00 -16.56
CA GLY A 107 -15.39 -7.93 -15.74
C GLY A 107 -16.80 -7.54 -16.17
N ASP A 108 -17.69 -7.33 -15.20
CA ASP A 108 -19.06 -6.87 -15.41
C ASP A 108 -19.52 -5.85 -14.34
N ALA A 109 -20.83 -5.70 -14.13
CA ALA A 109 -21.38 -4.70 -13.22
C ALA A 109 -21.08 -5.00 -11.75
N ASP A 110 -21.00 -6.25 -11.33
CA ASP A 110 -20.87 -6.63 -9.93
C ASP A 110 -19.73 -7.62 -9.65
N ASP A 111 -19.01 -8.04 -10.69
CA ASP A 111 -17.83 -8.90 -10.62
C ASP A 111 -16.60 -8.23 -11.22
N MET A 112 -15.49 -8.30 -10.47
CA MET A 112 -14.19 -7.82 -10.93
C MET A 112 -13.69 -8.60 -12.15
N ALA A 113 -12.98 -7.90 -13.03
CA ALA A 113 -12.19 -8.56 -14.05
C ALA A 113 -11.11 -9.47 -13.44
N THR A 114 -10.64 -10.44 -14.23
CA THR A 114 -9.62 -11.43 -13.87
C THR A 114 -8.34 -11.27 -14.71
N ALA A 115 -7.20 -11.64 -14.13
CA ALA A 115 -5.89 -11.74 -14.80
C ALA A 115 -5.32 -13.16 -14.62
N ALA A 116 -4.45 -13.62 -15.53
CA ALA A 116 -3.87 -14.96 -15.43
C ALA A 116 -2.79 -15.05 -14.33
N ASP A 117 -2.08 -13.95 -14.08
CA ASP A 117 -1.12 -13.77 -12.99
C ASP A 117 -1.74 -13.10 -11.74
N GLU A 118 -3.05 -13.18 -11.53
CA GLU A 118 -3.66 -12.51 -10.38
C GLU A 118 -3.30 -13.17 -9.04
N ALA A 119 -3.06 -12.34 -8.04
CA ALA A 119 -2.93 -12.75 -6.65
C ALA A 119 -3.87 -11.95 -5.75
N ASN A 120 -4.41 -12.61 -4.72
CA ASN A 120 -5.23 -11.97 -3.69
C ASN A 120 -4.32 -11.25 -2.69
N LEU A 121 -4.59 -9.97 -2.43
CA LEU A 121 -3.90 -9.18 -1.41
C LEU A 121 -4.70 -9.04 -0.13
N HIS A 122 -6.02 -8.88 -0.25
CA HIS A 122 -6.93 -8.72 0.89
C HIS A 122 -8.31 -9.27 0.53
N GLY A 123 -8.96 -9.91 1.50
CA GLY A 123 -10.12 -10.75 1.24
C GLY A 123 -9.73 -12.17 0.80
N SER A 124 -10.71 -12.87 0.26
CA SER A 124 -10.61 -14.26 -0.22
C SER A 124 -10.93 -14.32 -1.71
N SER A 125 -10.73 -15.49 -2.35
CA SER A 125 -11.09 -15.70 -3.74
C SER A 125 -12.59 -15.57 -4.06
N THR A 126 -13.45 -15.43 -3.04
CA THR A 126 -14.91 -15.38 -3.22
C THR A 126 -15.58 -14.20 -2.50
N ALA A 127 -14.87 -13.46 -1.65
CA ALA A 127 -15.46 -12.39 -0.84
C ALA A 127 -14.40 -11.44 -0.27
N GLY A 128 -14.78 -10.17 -0.12
CA GLY A 128 -13.98 -9.18 0.60
C GLY A 128 -13.96 -9.40 2.12
N ASP A 129 -12.99 -8.80 2.78
CA ASP A 129 -12.83 -8.80 4.24
C ASP A 129 -12.75 -7.37 4.78
N VAL A 130 -12.93 -7.20 6.09
CA VAL A 130 -12.89 -5.89 6.76
C VAL A 130 -11.51 -5.26 6.57
N LEU A 131 -11.48 -4.15 5.83
CA LEU A 131 -10.27 -3.36 5.61
C LEU A 131 -10.32 -2.05 6.40
N PHE A 132 -11.49 -1.44 6.51
CA PHE A 132 -11.68 -0.16 7.21
C PHE A 132 -12.48 -0.35 8.49
N THR A 133 -12.16 0.49 9.46
CA THR A 133 -12.96 0.65 10.68
C THR A 133 -14.22 1.48 10.41
N THR A 134 -14.99 1.73 11.46
CA THR A 134 -16.24 2.48 11.41
C THR A 134 -16.06 3.84 10.71
N ALA A 135 -16.97 4.19 9.80
CA ALA A 135 -16.96 5.49 9.14
C ALA A 135 -17.02 6.65 10.17
N GLY A 136 -16.37 7.77 9.86
CA GLY A 136 -16.33 8.96 10.72
C GLY A 136 -15.34 8.89 11.88
N THR A 137 -14.66 7.77 12.12
CA THR A 137 -13.75 7.60 13.27
C THR A 137 -12.27 7.74 12.93
N TYR A 138 -11.92 8.09 11.69
CA TYR A 138 -10.53 8.20 11.24
C TYR A 138 -10.31 9.30 10.20
N LYS A 139 -9.03 9.64 10.03
CA LYS A 139 -8.50 10.44 8.92
C LYS A 139 -7.82 9.55 7.89
N ILE A 140 -7.86 9.96 6.63
CA ILE A 140 -7.25 9.26 5.50
C ILE A 140 -6.03 10.04 5.03
N HIS A 141 -4.94 9.32 4.78
CA HIS A 141 -3.69 9.88 4.33
C HIS A 141 -3.12 9.06 3.18
N ILE A 142 -2.83 9.73 2.08
CA ILE A 142 -2.43 9.09 0.83
C ILE A 142 -1.23 9.83 0.26
N GLY A 143 -0.26 9.08 -0.23
CA GLY A 143 0.88 9.60 -0.98
C GLY A 143 1.22 8.67 -2.14
N ALA A 144 1.53 9.25 -3.30
CA ALA A 144 1.92 8.50 -4.48
C ALA A 144 3.07 9.19 -5.21
N ASP A 145 4.10 8.43 -5.57
CA ASP A 145 5.18 8.93 -6.43
C ASP A 145 4.67 9.08 -7.86
N ASN A 146 4.98 10.21 -8.49
CA ASN A 146 4.63 10.49 -9.89
C ASN A 146 5.79 10.22 -10.85
N ALA A 147 6.83 9.54 -10.38
CA ALA A 147 7.97 9.11 -11.17
C ALA A 147 8.32 7.64 -10.92
N SER A 148 8.95 6.99 -11.90
CA SER A 148 9.45 5.61 -11.76
C SER A 148 10.42 5.50 -10.57
N PRO A 149 10.27 4.50 -9.68
CA PRO A 149 9.49 3.27 -9.84
C PRO A 149 8.05 3.31 -9.29
N PHE A 150 7.40 4.47 -9.16
CA PHE A 150 5.97 4.66 -8.85
C PHE A 150 5.45 3.90 -7.62
N GLY A 151 5.93 4.22 -6.42
CA GLY A 151 5.36 3.70 -5.18
C GLY A 151 4.15 4.49 -4.69
N PHE A 152 3.34 3.90 -3.81
CA PHE A 152 2.28 4.62 -3.11
C PHE A 152 2.04 4.06 -1.71
N TYR A 153 1.41 4.86 -0.87
CA TYR A 153 0.82 4.42 0.39
C TYR A 153 -0.56 5.06 0.58
N LEU A 154 -1.39 4.37 1.34
CA LEU A 154 -2.67 4.78 1.91
C LEU A 154 -2.67 4.24 3.33
N PHE A 155 -2.97 5.07 4.31
CA PHE A 155 -3.26 4.62 5.66
C PHE A 155 -4.35 5.48 6.28
N ASN A 156 -4.95 4.98 7.35
CA ASN A 156 -5.82 5.79 8.19
C ASN A 156 -5.20 6.04 9.57
N ALA A 157 -5.60 7.13 10.20
CA ALA A 157 -5.28 7.43 11.59
C ALA A 157 -6.58 7.59 12.38
N VAL A 158 -6.73 6.84 13.47
CA VAL A 158 -7.92 6.88 14.33
C VAL A 158 -8.02 8.23 15.02
N ASN A 159 -9.21 8.81 14.98
CA ASN A 159 -9.45 10.15 15.49
C ASN A 159 -9.14 10.24 16.99
N GLY A 160 -8.44 11.30 17.40
CA GLY A 160 -7.97 11.54 18.75
C GLY A 160 -6.79 10.69 19.26
N SER A 161 -6.49 9.51 18.68
CA SER A 161 -5.37 8.67 19.14
C SER A 161 -4.16 8.66 18.20
N GLY A 162 -4.37 8.82 16.90
CA GLY A 162 -3.31 8.76 15.88
C GLY A 162 -2.85 7.34 15.57
N ALA A 163 -3.48 6.33 16.18
CA ALA A 163 -3.19 4.93 15.88
C ALA A 163 -3.59 4.61 14.44
N SER A 164 -2.74 3.85 13.74
CA SER A 164 -3.07 3.32 12.43
C SER A 164 -4.05 2.14 12.57
N ASP A 165 -5.03 2.03 11.67
CA ASP A 165 -6.05 0.96 11.70
C ASP A 165 -6.33 0.34 10.31
N MET A 166 -5.64 0.83 9.29
CA MET A 166 -5.65 0.35 7.91
C MET A 166 -4.39 0.87 7.21
N GLY A 167 -3.74 0.01 6.45
CA GLY A 167 -2.57 0.33 5.66
C GLY A 167 -2.59 -0.42 4.33
N PHE A 168 -2.36 0.31 3.24
CA PHE A 168 -2.15 -0.21 1.92
C PHE A 168 -0.93 0.48 1.30
N VAL A 169 0.14 -0.27 1.09
CA VAL A 169 1.38 0.25 0.51
C VAL A 169 1.82 -0.64 -0.65
N PHE A 170 2.23 0.01 -1.72
CA PHE A 170 2.99 -0.59 -2.81
C PHE A 170 4.40 -0.02 -2.77
N ASP A 171 5.36 -0.89 -2.49
CA ASP A 171 6.76 -0.54 -2.26
C ASP A 171 7.65 -1.17 -3.35
N PRO A 172 7.94 -0.42 -4.43
CA PRO A 172 8.92 -0.84 -5.42
C PRO A 172 10.31 -0.96 -4.80
N LEU A 173 11.12 -1.87 -5.32
CA LEU A 173 12.47 -2.09 -4.81
C LEU A 173 13.47 -1.15 -5.46
N ALA A 174 14.45 -0.70 -4.67
CA ALA A 174 15.50 0.19 -5.13
C ALA A 174 16.33 -0.47 -6.23
N THR A 175 16.62 0.27 -7.30
CA THR A 175 17.45 -0.22 -8.41
C THR A 175 18.83 -0.66 -7.89
N GLY A 176 19.30 -1.82 -8.34
CA GLY A 176 20.57 -2.41 -7.88
C GLY A 176 20.47 -3.14 -6.53
N SER A 177 19.31 -3.12 -5.86
CA SER A 177 19.09 -3.91 -4.64
C SER A 177 18.53 -5.30 -4.89
N TYR A 178 17.94 -5.59 -6.05
CA TYR A 178 17.33 -6.88 -6.37
C TYR A 178 18.06 -7.56 -7.54
N ALA A 179 17.79 -8.85 -7.75
CA ALA A 179 18.39 -9.59 -8.84
C ALA A 179 17.88 -9.06 -10.20
N SER A 180 18.76 -8.81 -11.17
CA SER A 180 18.37 -8.29 -12.49
C SER A 180 17.35 -9.15 -13.26
N ALA A 181 17.20 -10.43 -12.88
CA ALA A 181 16.22 -11.35 -13.45
C ALA A 181 14.84 -11.30 -12.77
N ASP A 182 14.70 -10.57 -11.66
CA ASP A 182 13.41 -10.39 -10.99
C ASP A 182 12.48 -9.56 -11.87
N GLN A 183 11.42 -10.19 -12.40
CA GLN A 183 10.46 -9.53 -13.28
C GLN A 183 9.45 -8.68 -12.50
N ASP A 184 9.29 -8.90 -11.19
CA ASP A 184 8.44 -8.05 -10.35
C ASP A 184 9.18 -7.56 -9.09
N PRO A 185 10.08 -6.57 -9.24
CA PRO A 185 10.86 -6.02 -8.13
C PRO A 185 10.03 -5.04 -7.28
N ALA A 186 8.98 -5.54 -6.63
CA ALA A 186 8.14 -4.78 -5.73
C ALA A 186 7.52 -5.66 -4.65
N LEU A 187 6.98 -5.02 -3.61
CA LEU A 187 6.16 -5.65 -2.60
C LEU A 187 4.88 -4.86 -2.39
N VAL A 188 3.82 -5.56 -2.00
CA VAL A 188 2.53 -4.97 -1.64
C VAL A 188 2.15 -5.43 -0.25
N ARG A 189 1.65 -4.51 0.57
CA ARG A 189 1.02 -4.85 1.84
C ARG A 189 -0.34 -4.18 1.91
N VAL A 190 -1.35 -4.97 2.27
CA VAL A 190 -2.69 -4.51 2.63
C VAL A 190 -3.02 -5.13 3.97
N GLN A 191 -3.47 -4.32 4.92
CA GLN A 191 -3.92 -4.79 6.22
C GLN A 191 -5.00 -3.87 6.77
N GLY A 192 -6.11 -4.45 7.24
CA GLY A 192 -7.06 -3.79 8.13
C GLY A 192 -6.79 -4.16 9.58
N GLY A 193 -7.26 -3.31 10.49
CA GLY A 193 -7.03 -3.43 11.94
C GLY A 193 -5.77 -2.70 12.41
N GLY A 194 -5.66 -2.52 13.73
CA GLY A 194 -4.62 -1.72 14.36
C GLY A 194 -3.18 -2.09 13.99
N SER A 195 -2.27 -1.11 14.06
CA SER A 195 -0.82 -1.33 14.04
C SER A 195 -0.28 -1.88 12.71
N VAL A 196 -0.74 -1.30 11.61
CA VAL A 196 -0.56 -1.83 10.26
C VAL A 196 0.89 -1.84 9.78
N PHE A 197 1.77 -0.98 10.30
CA PHE A 197 3.18 -0.94 9.94
C PHE A 197 4.10 -1.12 11.16
N MET A 198 3.62 -1.79 12.22
CA MET A 198 4.52 -2.21 13.30
C MET A 198 5.50 -3.27 12.80
N SER A 199 6.75 -3.14 13.23
CA SER A 199 7.83 -4.07 12.94
C SER A 199 7.48 -5.49 13.35
N THR A 200 6.80 -5.65 14.48
CA THR A 200 6.38 -6.96 14.99
C THR A 200 5.56 -7.76 13.98
N TYR A 201 4.77 -7.11 13.13
CA TYR A 201 4.03 -7.76 12.05
C TYR A 201 4.86 -7.86 10.78
N LEU A 202 5.53 -6.77 10.41
CA LEU A 202 6.29 -6.68 9.16
C LEU A 202 7.44 -7.69 9.07
N TYR A 203 8.11 -8.05 10.18
CA TYR A 203 9.18 -9.07 10.18
C TYR A 203 8.63 -10.51 10.26
N GLN A 204 7.36 -10.70 10.60
CA GLN A 204 6.75 -12.02 10.71
C GLN A 204 6.23 -12.49 9.36
N ALA A 205 6.60 -13.71 8.96
CA ALA A 205 6.19 -14.24 7.66
C ALA A 205 4.67 -14.19 7.46
N ALA A 206 3.87 -14.58 8.46
CA ALA A 206 2.41 -14.62 8.37
C ALA A 206 1.74 -13.27 8.06
N TYR A 207 2.43 -12.15 8.32
CA TYR A 207 1.86 -10.82 8.13
C TYR A 207 2.67 -9.97 7.17
N ALA A 208 3.86 -10.37 6.74
CA ALA A 208 4.77 -9.53 5.96
C ALA A 208 4.20 -9.10 4.59
N PRO A 209 4.76 -8.06 3.96
CA PRO A 209 4.39 -7.68 2.59
C PRO A 209 4.53 -8.85 1.61
N ASN A 210 3.62 -8.94 0.65
CA ASN A 210 3.59 -9.97 -0.38
C ASN A 210 4.31 -9.50 -1.66
N GLY A 211 4.85 -10.45 -2.41
CA GLY A 211 5.31 -10.22 -3.78
C GLY A 211 5.57 -11.53 -4.50
N TRP A 212 5.92 -11.46 -5.78
CA TRP A 212 6.29 -12.65 -6.53
C TRP A 212 7.71 -13.11 -6.18
N TYR A 213 7.82 -14.36 -5.74
CA TYR A 213 9.06 -15.11 -5.75
C TYR A 213 9.20 -15.78 -7.12
N LYS A 214 10.31 -15.53 -7.82
CA LYS A 214 10.62 -16.16 -9.11
C LYS A 214 9.54 -15.93 -10.20
N LYS A 215 9.01 -14.71 -10.32
CA LYS A 215 8.11 -14.34 -11.42
C LYS A 215 8.71 -14.76 -12.78
N ASP A 216 7.92 -15.46 -13.59
CA ASP A 216 8.25 -16.01 -14.91
C ASP A 216 9.36 -17.07 -14.92
N LEU A 217 9.62 -17.69 -13.76
CA LEU A 217 10.59 -18.76 -13.60
C LEU A 217 9.95 -19.98 -12.95
N ALA A 218 10.63 -21.14 -13.06
CA ALA A 218 10.17 -22.36 -12.41
C ALA A 218 10.15 -22.21 -10.88
N GLY A 219 8.99 -22.48 -10.28
CA GLY A 219 8.74 -22.27 -8.85
C GLY A 219 8.25 -20.86 -8.51
N GLU A 220 7.63 -20.17 -9.48
CA GLU A 220 6.87 -18.95 -9.25
C GLU A 220 5.79 -19.15 -8.19
N THR A 221 5.69 -18.16 -7.28
CA THR A 221 4.71 -18.17 -6.18
C THR A 221 4.56 -16.76 -5.63
N PHE A 222 3.34 -16.38 -5.31
CA PHE A 222 3.05 -15.12 -4.63
C PHE A 222 3.10 -15.35 -3.13
N THR A 223 4.07 -14.75 -2.46
CA THR A 223 4.44 -15.13 -1.10
C THR A 223 4.93 -13.92 -0.29
N GLN A 224 5.02 -14.11 1.01
CA GLN A 224 5.35 -13.05 1.97
C GLN A 224 6.88 -12.86 2.07
N PHE A 225 7.35 -11.62 2.08
CA PHE A 225 8.75 -11.26 2.25
C PHE A 225 8.92 -10.44 3.53
N PRO A 226 9.35 -11.07 4.64
CA PRO A 226 9.65 -10.37 5.89
C PRO A 226 10.51 -9.12 5.70
N ALA A 227 10.10 -8.04 6.37
CA ALA A 227 10.86 -6.83 6.53
C ALA A 227 11.91 -7.05 7.65
N HIS A 228 13.18 -7.17 7.28
CA HIS A 228 14.25 -7.42 8.23
C HIS A 228 14.53 -6.17 9.06
N ILE A 229 14.59 -6.37 10.37
CA ILE A 229 15.06 -5.38 11.33
C ILE A 229 16.59 -5.39 11.38
N TYR A 230 17.18 -4.23 11.65
CA TYR A 230 18.63 -4.09 11.77
C TYR A 230 19.03 -4.42 13.21
N GLN A 231 19.76 -5.52 13.39
CA GLN A 231 20.29 -5.93 14.69
C GLN A 231 21.82 -5.96 14.67
N GLY A 232 22.42 -5.56 15.78
CA GLY A 232 23.84 -5.75 16.08
C GLY A 232 24.03 -6.60 17.34
N GLY A 233 25.28 -6.86 17.72
CA GLY A 233 25.61 -7.64 18.93
C GLY A 233 25.09 -7.03 20.25
N TYR A 234 24.64 -5.78 20.22
CA TYR A 234 24.11 -5.04 21.36
C TYR A 234 22.58 -4.84 21.31
N GLY A 235 21.88 -5.47 20.35
CA GLY A 235 20.43 -5.42 20.22
C GLY A 235 19.94 -4.83 18.90
N GLN A 236 18.66 -4.50 18.85
CA GLN A 236 18.01 -3.87 17.70
C GLN A 236 18.47 -2.43 17.54
N ALA A 237 18.99 -2.10 16.36
CA ALA A 237 19.37 -0.77 15.95
C ALA A 237 18.20 -0.05 15.28
N ALA A 238 17.54 -0.70 14.31
CA ALA A 238 16.35 -0.17 13.66
C ALA A 238 15.26 -1.26 13.55
N PRO A 239 13.98 -0.91 13.82
CA PRO A 239 13.51 0.43 14.16
C PRO A 239 13.80 0.89 15.60
N GLY A 240 13.84 2.21 15.81
CA GLY A 240 13.64 2.87 17.11
C GLY A 240 14.86 3.15 18.00
N SER A 241 16.06 2.64 17.67
CA SER A 241 17.22 2.66 18.58
C SER A 241 18.49 3.31 18.04
N LEU A 242 18.48 3.89 16.84
CA LEU A 242 19.66 4.58 16.28
C LEU A 242 19.95 5.92 16.94
N GLY A 243 18.94 6.52 17.58
CA GLY A 243 19.03 7.86 18.14
C GLY A 243 19.23 8.92 17.05
N THR A 244 19.55 10.14 17.50
CA THR A 244 19.74 11.31 16.64
C THR A 244 21.03 11.18 15.82
N ASN A 245 21.00 11.64 14.58
CA ASN A 245 22.19 11.70 13.72
C ASN A 245 23.27 12.60 14.35
N PRO A 246 24.52 12.11 14.51
CA PRO A 246 25.58 12.85 15.19
C PRO A 246 26.14 14.03 14.39
N HIS A 247 25.80 14.17 13.09
CA HIS A 247 26.36 15.19 12.21
C HIS A 247 25.44 16.39 12.02
N ASP A 248 24.13 16.16 11.89
CA ASP A 248 23.13 17.18 11.57
C ASP A 248 22.04 17.31 12.64
N SER A 249 22.00 16.39 13.61
CA SER A 249 20.95 16.28 14.62
C SER A 249 19.56 15.91 14.08
N ASP A 250 19.45 15.48 12.82
CA ASP A 250 18.20 15.05 12.21
C ASP A 250 17.83 13.61 12.61
N ASP A 251 16.58 13.23 12.37
CA ASP A 251 16.13 11.85 12.56
C ASP A 251 16.68 10.94 11.46
N ASN A 252 17.32 9.84 11.87
CA ASN A 252 17.72 8.81 10.93
C ASN A 252 16.51 7.96 10.53
N HIS A 253 16.55 7.47 9.31
CA HIS A 253 15.69 6.36 8.86
C HIS A 253 16.54 5.41 7.99
N VAL A 254 16.17 4.14 7.95
CA VAL A 254 16.94 3.11 7.22
C VAL A 254 16.04 2.43 6.19
N PRO A 255 16.52 2.19 4.96
CA PRO A 255 15.76 1.38 4.00
C PRO A 255 15.37 0.02 4.59
N ILE A 256 14.19 -0.48 4.25
CA ILE A 256 13.77 -1.81 4.71
C ILE A 256 14.35 -2.87 3.79
N ALA A 257 15.11 -3.81 4.35
CA ALA A 257 15.55 -5.02 3.67
C ALA A 257 14.44 -6.06 3.65
N TYR A 258 14.13 -6.61 2.49
CA TYR A 258 13.15 -7.68 2.33
C TYR A 258 13.83 -8.98 1.93
N ALA A 259 13.63 -10.01 2.73
CA ALA A 259 14.16 -11.33 2.46
C ALA A 259 13.40 -12.42 3.20
N ARG A 260 13.38 -13.62 2.63
CA ARG A 260 12.88 -14.84 3.27
C ARG A 260 14.05 -15.60 3.87
N GLY A 261 14.07 -15.71 5.19
CA GLY A 261 15.13 -16.39 5.94
C GLY A 261 15.01 -17.91 5.89
N SER A 262 16.10 -18.61 6.22
CA SER A 262 16.19 -20.08 6.16
C SER A 262 15.18 -20.82 7.06
N LEU A 263 14.67 -20.17 8.11
CA LEU A 263 13.67 -20.73 9.01
C LEU A 263 12.30 -20.94 8.35
N LEU A 264 12.02 -20.29 7.21
CA LEU A 264 10.76 -20.47 6.47
C LEU A 264 10.73 -21.76 5.63
N SER A 265 11.84 -22.51 5.58
CA SER A 265 12.01 -23.83 4.97
C SER A 265 11.77 -23.95 3.45
N THR A 266 10.91 -23.12 2.85
CA THR A 266 10.69 -23.02 1.40
C THR A 266 10.74 -21.56 0.95
N GLU A 267 11.15 -21.35 -0.31
CA GLU A 267 11.30 -20.01 -0.91
C GLU A 267 12.24 -19.12 -0.08
N VAL A 268 13.48 -19.52 0.12
CA VAL A 268 14.48 -18.72 0.86
C VAL A 268 15.20 -17.81 -0.12
N GLY A 269 15.47 -16.56 0.28
CA GLY A 269 16.25 -15.66 -0.55
C GLY A 269 16.05 -14.18 -0.25
N TRP A 270 16.95 -13.39 -0.84
CA TRP A 270 16.91 -11.95 -0.84
C TRP A 270 15.93 -11.43 -1.90
N LYS A 271 15.12 -10.42 -1.56
CA LYS A 271 14.22 -9.74 -2.51
C LYS A 271 14.76 -8.37 -2.89
N GLY A 272 15.08 -7.51 -1.93
CA GLY A 272 15.63 -6.17 -2.22
C GLY A 272 15.44 -5.18 -1.07
N PHE A 273 15.75 -3.91 -1.34
CA PHE A 273 15.44 -2.81 -0.44
C PHE A 273 14.21 -2.05 -0.91
N GLY A 274 13.25 -1.77 -0.02
CA GLY A 274 12.12 -0.88 -0.33
C GLY A 274 12.53 0.56 -0.59
N THR A 275 11.67 1.30 -1.30
CA THR A 275 11.83 2.71 -1.63
C THR A 275 10.84 3.61 -0.89
N VAL A 276 9.66 3.09 -0.54
CA VAL A 276 8.56 3.83 0.11
C VAL A 276 8.66 3.73 1.62
N MET A 277 8.65 2.52 2.18
CA MET A 277 8.75 2.33 3.63
C MET A 277 10.21 2.36 4.07
N ARG A 278 10.47 3.07 5.17
CA ARG A 278 11.76 3.07 5.86
C ARG A 278 11.56 2.75 7.33
N TRP A 279 12.49 2.03 7.93
CA TRP A 279 12.50 1.89 9.38
C TRP A 279 12.80 3.23 10.03
N LEU A 280 11.98 3.57 11.03
CA LEU A 280 12.22 4.69 11.90
C LEU A 280 13.53 4.46 12.68
N GLY A 281 14.48 5.40 12.62
CA GLY A 281 15.74 5.27 13.35
C GLY A 281 15.60 5.53 14.85
N THR A 282 14.84 6.55 15.25
CA THR A 282 14.62 6.94 16.65
C THR A 282 13.16 6.73 17.01
N SER A 283 12.87 6.10 18.16
CA SER A 283 11.48 5.91 18.60
C SER A 283 10.68 7.22 18.67
N ARG A 284 9.49 7.23 18.06
CA ARG A 284 8.56 8.36 17.91
C ARG A 284 7.13 7.83 17.98
N SER A 285 6.17 8.70 18.23
CA SER A 285 4.76 8.31 18.17
C SER A 285 4.27 8.30 16.72
N SER A 286 3.30 7.44 16.40
CA SER A 286 2.55 7.56 15.15
C SER A 286 1.99 8.97 15.00
N MET A 287 2.00 9.47 13.77
CA MET A 287 1.62 10.84 13.39
C MET A 287 2.59 11.95 13.82
N ASP A 288 3.76 11.62 14.39
CA ASP A 288 4.87 12.56 14.47
C ASP A 288 5.43 12.86 13.07
N THR A 289 5.98 14.06 12.87
CA THR A 289 6.67 14.43 11.62
C THR A 289 8.17 14.55 11.83
N LEU A 290 8.93 14.14 10.82
CA LEU A 290 10.39 14.22 10.80
C LEU A 290 10.84 15.20 9.71
N SER A 291 12.00 15.82 9.93
CA SER A 291 12.67 16.64 8.92
C SER A 291 14.00 15.98 8.61
N THR A 292 14.18 15.50 7.37
CA THR A 292 15.38 14.74 6.96
C THR A 292 16.18 15.47 5.89
N SER A 293 15.51 16.24 5.04
CA SER A 293 16.10 17.05 3.97
C SER A 293 15.30 18.33 3.71
N GLY A 294 14.04 18.35 4.13
CA GLY A 294 13.17 19.50 4.22
C GLY A 294 12.35 19.48 5.51
N VAL A 295 11.57 20.54 5.74
CA VAL A 295 10.72 20.66 6.93
C VAL A 295 9.55 19.68 6.81
N ARG A 296 9.38 18.81 7.81
CA ARG A 296 8.27 17.83 7.91
C ARG A 296 8.07 17.01 6.63
N ASP A 297 9.17 16.59 6.02
CA ASP A 297 9.15 15.85 4.76
C ASP A 297 8.79 14.38 4.94
N HIS A 298 8.61 13.92 6.19
CA HIS A 298 8.16 12.58 6.51
C HIS A 298 7.20 12.54 7.70
N VAL A 299 6.39 11.48 7.76
CA VAL A 299 5.50 11.14 8.87
C VAL A 299 5.85 9.76 9.42
N VAL A 300 5.71 9.59 10.73
CA VAL A 300 5.86 8.30 11.41
C VAL A 300 4.50 7.61 11.42
N VAL A 301 4.47 6.34 11.00
CA VAL A 301 3.30 5.48 11.11
C VAL A 301 3.76 4.16 11.71
N ASP A 302 3.41 3.92 12.97
CA ASP A 302 3.95 2.83 13.77
C ASP A 302 5.48 2.85 13.80
N ASP A 303 6.14 1.79 13.31
CA ASP A 303 7.60 1.66 13.30
C ASP A 303 8.25 2.11 11.98
N VAL A 304 7.45 2.57 11.01
CA VAL A 304 7.94 3.04 9.71
C VAL A 304 7.81 4.55 9.53
N VAL A 305 8.59 5.05 8.59
CA VAL A 305 8.57 6.43 8.12
C VAL A 305 8.15 6.44 6.67
N LEU A 306 7.21 7.34 6.34
CA LEU A 306 6.70 7.55 4.99
C LEU A 306 6.95 9.00 4.55
N PRO A 307 7.16 9.26 3.25
CA PRO A 307 7.20 10.63 2.71
C PRO A 307 5.93 11.41 3.07
N TRP A 308 6.04 12.72 3.26
CA TRP A 308 4.91 13.55 3.73
C TRP A 308 4.93 14.96 3.11
N PRO A 309 3.77 15.58 2.83
CA PRO A 309 3.74 17.00 2.49
C PRO A 309 4.05 17.80 3.75
N ASN A 310 4.79 18.91 3.65
CA ASN A 310 5.17 19.76 4.77
C ASN A 310 3.95 20.39 5.50
N GLU A 311 3.21 19.56 6.23
CA GLU A 311 1.92 19.82 6.86
C GLU A 311 1.87 19.10 8.21
N VAL A 312 1.06 19.63 9.13
CA VAL A 312 0.82 18.96 10.42
C VAL A 312 -0.19 17.83 10.19
N PRO A 313 0.12 16.59 10.59
CA PRO A 313 -0.85 15.51 10.52
C PRO A 313 -2.03 15.80 11.46
N SER A 314 -3.24 15.69 10.93
CA SER A 314 -4.47 15.80 11.71
C SER A 314 -4.84 14.43 12.26
N ILE A 315 -5.26 14.42 13.52
CA ILE A 315 -5.83 13.28 14.24
C ILE A 315 -7.24 13.70 14.69
#